data_AF-A0AB37WJK8-F1
#
_entry.id   AF-A0AB37WJK8-F1
#
_cell.length_a   1.000
_cell.length_b   1.000
_cell.length_c   1.000
_cell.angle_alpha   90.00
_cell.angle_beta   90.00
_cell.angle_gamma   90.00
#
_symmetry.space_group_name_H-M   'P 1'
#
loop_
_entity.id
_entity.type
_entity.pdbx_description
1 polymer ?
#
loop_
_entity_poly.entity_id
_entity_poly.type
_entity_poly.pdbx_seq_one_letter_code
_entity_poly.pdbx_strand_id
1 'polypeptide(L)'
;MSSNKPNPIMQALAAAFSTKIQKREDAFYEPRQQSYYCVSSDDDWVAAGSGESPPKDESQPPVHPTKIRLISWNIDILVPFAEERMSAALDHLYDVVSSTEPESAIIIFFQEMGVSDMEQIRDSAWVKQRFNLTDIDSRNWLSPHYGTTTLLDRRLYIDSVFRVPWYSKFDRDGLFVDIVLHNQAHPDGPQKTMRLCNTHLESLVADPPVRPIQMTAAKQYLHHDSVSSAILAGDLNAIQPFDRTLHEDNNLNDAYLLIGGEGAGPGEEDSDNGYTWGYQVPQAMRDRFGCSRMDKIFFTGSLSPINFQRIGMGVKAAEEHRQMMTEAGELDWVSDHYGVMCDFVLTAGGQLVEQKHEGE
;
A
#
# COMPACT_ATOMS: atom_id res chain seq x y z
N MET A 1 10.59 15.94 31.67
CA MET A 1 10.84 14.55 32.12
C MET A 1 9.96 13.65 31.27
N SER A 2 10.43 13.26 30.09
CA SER A 2 9.68 12.38 29.20
C SER A 2 9.60 11.00 29.84
N SER A 3 8.39 10.45 29.94
CA SER A 3 8.12 9.17 30.56
C SER A 3 8.77 8.07 29.71
N ASN A 4 9.79 7.40 30.26
CA ASN A 4 10.48 6.21 29.74
C ASN A 4 9.57 4.96 29.59
N LYS A 5 8.28 5.13 29.33
CA LYS A 5 7.38 4.01 29.02
C LYS A 5 7.69 3.59 27.58
N PRO A 6 8.09 2.32 27.35
CA PRO A 6 8.34 1.85 25.99
C PRO A 6 7.06 1.99 25.15
N ASN A 7 7.19 2.45 23.91
CA ASN A 7 6.09 2.51 22.94
C ASN A 7 5.33 1.15 22.95
N PRO A 8 4.00 1.12 23.15
CA PRO A 8 3.21 -0.11 23.14
C PRO A 8 3.46 -1.01 21.93
N ILE A 9 3.73 -0.42 20.76
CA ILE A 9 4.09 -1.15 19.53
C ILE A 9 5.40 -1.90 19.71
N MET A 10 6.43 -1.22 20.23
CA MET A 10 7.72 -1.84 20.49
C MET A 10 7.62 -2.97 21.53
N GLN A 11 6.72 -2.87 22.50
CA GLN A 11 6.44 -3.95 23.44
C GLN A 11 5.75 -5.14 22.77
N ALA A 12 4.75 -4.88 21.92
CA ALA A 12 4.06 -5.93 21.16
C ALA A 12 5.01 -6.66 20.21
N LEU A 13 5.88 -5.93 19.51
CA LEU A 13 6.92 -6.52 18.68
C LEU A 13 7.93 -7.32 19.52
N ALA A 14 8.44 -6.76 20.63
CA ALA A 14 9.32 -7.46 21.58
C ALA A 14 8.73 -8.79 22.06
N ALA A 15 7.42 -8.82 22.33
CA ALA A 15 6.73 -10.05 22.67
C ALA A 15 6.69 -11.03 21.48
N ALA A 16 6.35 -10.56 20.28
CA ALA A 16 6.32 -11.37 19.06
C ALA A 16 7.69 -11.98 18.71
N PHE A 17 8.80 -11.29 19.02
CA PHE A 17 10.16 -11.83 18.85
C PHE A 17 10.41 -13.11 19.67
N SER A 18 9.81 -13.20 20.85
CA SER A 18 10.03 -14.30 21.79
C SER A 18 9.09 -15.49 21.53
N THR A 19 8.09 -15.32 20.66
CA THR A 19 7.09 -16.34 20.35
C THR A 19 7.39 -17.04 19.04
N LYS A 20 7.25 -18.37 19.03
CA LYS A 20 7.20 -19.13 17.78
C LYS A 20 5.89 -18.81 17.07
N ILE A 21 5.95 -18.67 15.76
CA ILE A 21 4.74 -18.58 14.92
C ILE A 21 3.90 -19.85 15.13
N GLN A 22 2.59 -19.66 15.32
CA GLN A 22 1.65 -20.76 15.55
C GLN A 22 0.56 -20.71 14.49
N LYS A 23 0.27 -21.86 13.87
CA LYS A 23 -0.86 -21.98 12.95
C LYS A 23 -2.13 -21.84 13.76
N ARG A 24 -3.00 -20.92 13.35
CA ARG A 24 -4.36 -20.77 13.89
C ARG A 24 -5.29 -21.76 13.19
N GLU A 25 -6.54 -21.83 13.64
CA GLU A 25 -7.56 -22.65 12.97
C GLU A 25 -7.74 -22.22 11.51
N ASP A 26 -8.07 -23.15 10.61
CA ASP A 26 -8.12 -22.86 9.17
C ASP A 26 -9.09 -21.71 8.84
N ALA A 27 -10.22 -21.62 9.57
CA ALA A 27 -11.20 -20.53 9.46
C ALA A 27 -10.61 -19.14 9.75
N PHE A 28 -9.51 -19.04 10.50
CA PHE A 28 -8.83 -17.77 10.73
C PHE A 28 -8.28 -17.17 9.42
N TYR A 29 -7.87 -18.01 8.47
CA TYR A 29 -7.26 -17.61 7.20
C TYR A 29 -8.29 -17.39 6.08
N GLU A 30 -9.59 -17.51 6.37
CA GLU A 30 -10.64 -17.21 5.41
C GLU A 30 -10.72 -15.71 5.11
N PRO A 31 -11.08 -15.32 3.88
CA PRO A 31 -11.28 -13.92 3.51
C PRO A 31 -12.35 -13.24 4.37
N ARG A 32 -12.09 -12.00 4.78
CA ARG A 32 -13.02 -11.18 5.56
C ARG A 32 -13.42 -9.97 4.74
N GLN A 33 -14.70 -9.92 4.37
CA GLN A 33 -15.26 -8.77 3.65
C GLN A 33 -15.29 -7.55 4.57
N GLN A 34 -14.99 -6.38 4.02
CA GLN A 34 -15.18 -5.09 4.70
C GLN A 34 -15.74 -4.05 3.74
N SER A 35 -16.38 -3.01 4.28
CA SER A 35 -16.74 -1.83 3.49
C SER A 35 -15.50 -1.00 3.14
N TYR A 36 -15.62 -0.21 2.07
CA TYR A 36 -14.82 1.00 1.90
C TYR A 36 -15.66 2.23 2.29
N TYR A 37 -15.04 3.39 2.35
CA TYR A 37 -15.62 4.62 2.84
C TYR A 37 -15.45 5.74 1.82
N CYS A 38 -16.52 6.48 1.62
CA CYS A 38 -16.54 7.73 0.86
C CYS A 38 -16.92 8.88 1.82
N VAL A 39 -16.53 10.10 1.46
CA VAL A 39 -17.06 11.30 2.14
C VAL A 39 -18.53 11.43 1.75
N SER A 40 -19.40 11.92 2.62
CA SER A 40 -20.82 12.20 2.34
C SER A 40 -21.00 13.67 1.89
N SER A 41 -22.24 14.08 1.61
CA SER A 41 -22.56 15.50 1.39
C SER A 41 -22.29 16.39 2.61
N ASP A 42 -22.25 15.82 3.82
CA ASP A 42 -22.04 16.51 5.08
C ASP A 42 -20.54 16.57 5.49
N ASP A 43 -19.63 16.21 4.57
CA ASP A 43 -18.17 16.14 4.79
C ASP A 43 -17.71 15.06 5.79
N ASP A 44 -18.57 14.06 6.05
CA ASP A 44 -18.32 12.94 6.95
C ASP A 44 -17.96 11.65 6.19
N TRP A 45 -17.06 10.84 6.75
CA TRP A 45 -16.76 9.52 6.20
C TRP A 45 -17.89 8.52 6.50
N VAL A 46 -18.50 7.97 5.45
CA VAL A 46 -19.57 6.97 5.54
C VAL A 46 -19.21 5.71 4.77
N ALA A 47 -19.69 4.55 5.25
CA ALA A 47 -19.46 3.29 4.54
C ALA A 47 -20.22 3.31 3.20
N ALA A 48 -19.54 2.93 2.12
CA ALA A 48 -20.15 2.87 0.80
C ALA A 48 -21.37 1.93 0.79
N GLY A 49 -22.47 2.40 0.22
CA GLY A 49 -23.77 1.72 0.23
C GLY A 49 -24.68 2.04 1.43
N SER A 50 -24.22 2.85 2.40
CA SER A 50 -25.03 3.27 3.56
C SER A 50 -25.50 4.74 3.52
N GLY A 51 -25.09 5.52 2.52
CA GLY A 51 -25.45 6.93 2.35
C GLY A 51 -25.31 7.41 0.90
N GLU A 52 -25.89 8.57 0.61
CA GLU A 52 -25.75 9.27 -0.67
C GLU A 52 -24.28 9.67 -0.86
N SER A 53 -23.58 9.05 -1.82
CA SER A 53 -22.24 9.49 -2.21
C SER A 53 -22.32 10.94 -2.70
N PRO A 54 -21.31 11.79 -2.43
CA PRO A 54 -21.33 13.19 -2.86
C PRO A 54 -21.39 13.18 -4.38
N PRO A 55 -22.19 14.06 -5.00
CA PRO A 55 -22.30 14.11 -6.44
C PRO A 55 -20.92 14.19 -7.10
N LYS A 56 -20.83 13.65 -8.31
CA LYS A 56 -19.61 13.69 -9.12
C LYS A 56 -19.13 15.12 -9.13
N ASP A 57 -17.88 15.32 -8.75
CA ASP A 57 -17.29 16.64 -8.89
C ASP A 57 -17.05 16.87 -10.38
N GLU A 58 -17.99 17.53 -11.05
CA GLU A 58 -17.93 17.84 -12.48
C GLU A 58 -16.72 18.73 -12.84
N SER A 59 -16.06 19.33 -11.84
CA SER A 59 -14.81 20.06 -12.06
C SER A 59 -13.60 19.13 -12.26
N GLN A 60 -13.69 17.86 -11.83
CA GLN A 60 -12.63 16.89 -12.07
C GLN A 60 -12.76 16.25 -13.45
N PRO A 61 -11.65 16.11 -14.19
CA PRO A 61 -11.68 15.44 -15.47
C PRO A 61 -12.02 13.96 -15.29
N PRO A 62 -12.62 13.31 -16.31
CA PRO A 62 -12.89 11.90 -16.25
C PRO A 62 -11.59 11.09 -16.16
N VAL A 63 -11.69 9.90 -15.57
CA VAL A 63 -10.57 8.95 -15.52
C VAL A 63 -10.21 8.52 -16.94
N HIS A 64 -8.92 8.58 -17.27
CA HIS A 64 -8.39 7.99 -18.48
C HIS A 64 -8.66 6.48 -18.43
N PRO A 65 -9.27 5.90 -19.47
CA PRO A 65 -9.84 4.55 -19.39
C PRO A 65 -8.81 3.47 -19.11
N THR A 66 -7.52 3.70 -19.33
CA THR A 66 -6.49 2.67 -19.15
C THR A 66 -5.32 3.04 -18.23
N LYS A 67 -5.21 4.29 -17.77
CA LYS A 67 -4.01 4.76 -17.05
C LYS A 67 -4.23 4.69 -15.54
N ILE A 68 -3.30 4.06 -14.85
CA ILE A 68 -3.31 3.88 -13.40
C ILE A 68 -1.94 4.21 -12.85
N ARG A 69 -1.88 4.98 -11.76
CA ARG A 69 -0.68 5.17 -10.95
C ARG A 69 -0.87 4.46 -9.63
N LEU A 70 0.00 3.52 -9.31
CA LEU A 70 0.08 2.90 -8.00
C LEU A 70 1.26 3.48 -7.23
N ILE A 71 1.02 3.90 -5.99
CA ILE A 71 2.03 4.28 -5.02
C ILE A 71 1.95 3.29 -3.86
N SER A 72 3.09 2.86 -3.33
CA SER A 72 3.17 2.08 -2.10
C SER A 72 4.25 2.61 -1.19
N TRP A 73 3.94 2.77 0.09
CA TRP A 73 4.90 3.30 1.07
C TRP A 73 4.64 2.76 2.48
N ASN A 74 5.66 2.16 3.08
CA ASN A 74 5.73 1.90 4.52
C ASN A 74 6.04 3.22 5.24
N ILE A 75 5.21 3.62 6.21
CA ILE A 75 5.30 4.92 6.91
C ILE A 75 6.00 4.83 8.27
N ASP A 76 6.55 3.66 8.63
CA ASP A 76 7.36 3.43 9.83
C ASP A 76 6.68 3.84 11.13
N ILE A 77 5.80 2.98 11.64
CA ILE A 77 5.13 3.22 12.93
C ILE A 77 6.03 2.98 14.15
N LEU A 78 7.26 2.53 13.93
CA LEU A 78 8.13 2.09 15.01
C LEU A 78 8.88 3.24 15.67
N VAL A 79 9.03 4.35 14.95
CA VAL A 79 9.74 5.54 15.42
C VAL A 79 8.80 6.57 16.06
N PRO A 80 9.26 7.35 17.05
CA PRO A 80 8.47 8.44 17.64
C PRO A 80 8.16 9.56 16.64
N PHE A 81 7.28 10.48 17.03
CA PHE A 81 6.83 11.63 16.22
C PHE A 81 5.97 11.22 15.01
N ALA A 82 5.07 10.25 15.21
CA ALA A 82 4.20 9.73 14.16
C ALA A 82 3.36 10.84 13.51
N GLU A 83 2.81 11.77 14.30
CA GLU A 83 1.98 12.86 13.77
C GLU A 83 2.78 13.78 12.85
N GLU A 84 3.95 14.24 13.28
CA GLU A 84 4.80 15.14 12.51
C GLU A 84 5.36 14.49 11.25
N ARG A 85 5.69 13.18 11.31
CA ARG A 85 6.16 12.41 10.16
C ARG A 85 5.05 12.19 9.13
N MET A 86 3.88 11.77 9.58
CA MET A 86 2.74 11.52 8.70
C MET A 86 2.24 12.81 8.05
N SER A 87 2.22 13.92 8.77
CA SER A 87 1.90 15.24 8.20
C SER A 87 2.81 15.57 7.02
N ALA A 88 4.13 15.46 7.20
CA ALA A 88 5.10 15.70 6.13
C ALA A 88 5.03 14.64 5.00
N ALA A 89 4.66 13.40 5.31
CA ALA A 89 4.41 12.37 4.31
C ALA A 89 3.17 12.70 3.44
N LEU A 90 2.10 13.22 4.06
CA LEU A 90 0.90 13.67 3.34
C LEU A 90 1.19 14.89 2.46
N ASP A 91 2.00 15.84 2.92
CA ASP A 91 2.45 16.98 2.10
C ASP A 91 3.24 16.52 0.88
N HIS A 92 4.20 15.60 1.08
CA HIS A 92 4.96 15.02 -0.03
C HIS A 92 4.05 14.29 -1.03
N LEU A 93 3.11 13.49 -0.53
CA LEU A 93 2.15 12.78 -1.38
C LEU A 93 1.21 13.73 -2.09
N TYR A 94 0.81 14.83 -1.47
CA TYR A 94 0.01 15.87 -2.12
C TYR A 94 0.74 16.44 -3.35
N ASP A 95 2.05 16.70 -3.25
CA ASP A 95 2.84 17.16 -4.39
C ASP A 95 2.94 16.10 -5.51
N VAL A 96 3.17 14.83 -5.14
CA VAL A 96 3.20 13.71 -6.10
C VAL A 96 1.84 13.55 -6.80
N VAL A 97 0.76 13.61 -6.03
CA VAL A 97 -0.63 13.49 -6.50
C VAL A 97 -1.02 14.67 -7.38
N SER A 98 -0.62 15.89 -7.02
CA SER A 98 -0.91 17.13 -7.75
C SER A 98 -0.10 17.27 -9.04
N SER A 99 1.10 16.68 -9.10
CA SER A 99 1.94 16.64 -10.30
C SER A 99 1.59 15.48 -11.26
N THR A 100 0.72 14.56 -10.84
CA THR A 100 0.22 13.48 -11.70
C THR A 100 -0.83 14.02 -12.69
N GLU A 101 -0.82 13.51 -13.93
CA GLU A 101 -1.86 13.82 -14.92
C GLU A 101 -3.27 13.67 -14.31
N PRO A 102 -4.13 14.70 -14.36
CA PRO A 102 -5.44 14.69 -13.70
C PRO A 102 -6.35 13.51 -14.10
N GLU A 103 -6.24 13.05 -15.34
CA GLU A 103 -7.01 11.92 -15.88
C GLU A 103 -6.48 10.57 -15.36
N SER A 104 -5.23 10.46 -14.90
CA SER A 104 -4.72 9.19 -14.37
C SER A 104 -5.39 8.85 -13.04
N ALA A 105 -5.91 7.62 -12.91
CA ALA A 105 -6.41 7.13 -11.64
C ALA A 105 -5.25 6.85 -10.70
N ILE A 106 -5.33 7.31 -9.45
CA ILE A 106 -4.27 7.10 -8.45
C ILE A 106 -4.74 6.14 -7.35
N ILE A 107 -3.87 5.20 -6.98
CA ILE A 107 -4.06 4.29 -5.86
C ILE A 107 -2.83 4.43 -4.94
N ILE A 108 -3.04 4.54 -3.64
CA ILE A 108 -1.96 4.63 -2.65
C ILE A 108 -2.12 3.51 -1.63
N PHE A 109 -1.08 2.72 -1.46
CA PHE A 109 -0.96 1.68 -0.44
C PHE A 109 -0.07 2.18 0.70
N PHE A 110 -0.61 2.12 1.90
CA PHE A 110 0.17 2.35 3.12
C PHE A 110 0.36 1.06 3.90
N GLN A 111 1.54 0.92 4.49
CA GLN A 111 1.89 -0.12 5.46
C GLN A 111 2.44 0.53 6.72
N GLU A 112 2.37 -0.20 7.83
CA GLU A 112 2.77 0.29 9.16
C GLU A 112 2.08 1.61 9.50
N MET A 113 0.76 1.63 9.38
CA MET A 113 -0.06 2.77 9.78
C MET A 113 -0.44 2.64 11.25
N GLY A 114 -0.37 3.74 12.00
CA GLY A 114 -0.94 3.88 13.33
C GLY A 114 -2.32 4.54 13.34
N VAL A 115 -2.89 4.66 14.54
CA VAL A 115 -4.21 5.30 14.74
C VAL A 115 -4.16 6.81 14.43
N SER A 116 -3.10 7.51 14.85
CA SER A 116 -2.90 8.94 14.55
C SER A 116 -2.74 9.21 13.06
N ASP A 117 -2.15 8.27 12.33
CA ASP A 117 -1.96 8.43 10.88
C ASP A 117 -3.28 8.31 10.14
N MET A 118 -4.14 7.38 10.58
CA MET A 118 -5.51 7.26 10.09
C MET A 118 -6.36 8.49 10.41
N GLU A 119 -6.16 9.12 11.58
CA GLU A 119 -6.80 10.39 11.92
C GLU A 119 -6.40 11.49 10.92
N GLN A 120 -5.10 11.70 10.68
CA GLN A 120 -4.62 12.71 9.73
C GLN A 120 -5.05 12.46 8.28
N ILE A 121 -5.08 11.19 7.83
CA ILE A 121 -5.60 10.85 6.50
C ILE A 121 -7.06 11.26 6.37
N ARG A 122 -7.89 10.98 7.38
CA ARG A 122 -9.32 11.32 7.35
C ARG A 122 -9.57 12.81 7.38
N ASP A 123 -8.74 13.55 8.10
CA ASP A 123 -8.88 15.00 8.28
C ASP A 123 -8.27 15.80 7.12
N SER A 124 -7.47 15.15 6.27
CA SER A 124 -6.86 15.78 5.10
C SER A 124 -7.88 16.13 4.02
N ALA A 125 -8.01 17.43 3.73
CA ALA A 125 -8.95 17.95 2.75
C ALA A 125 -8.71 17.40 1.33
N TRP A 126 -7.45 17.26 0.91
CA TRP A 126 -7.15 16.74 -0.42
C TRP A 126 -7.42 15.23 -0.53
N VAL A 127 -7.28 14.49 0.58
CA VAL A 127 -7.65 13.07 0.64
C VAL A 127 -9.16 12.94 0.50
N LYS A 128 -9.93 13.66 1.32
CA LYS A 128 -11.40 13.71 1.25
C LYS A 128 -11.92 14.03 -0.15
N GLN A 129 -11.26 14.98 -0.84
CA GLN A 129 -11.68 15.41 -2.18
C GLN A 129 -11.42 14.35 -3.26
N ARG A 130 -10.31 13.59 -3.15
CA ARG A 130 -9.79 12.79 -4.26
C ARG A 130 -9.89 11.27 -4.04
N PHE A 131 -10.06 10.79 -2.81
CA PHE A 131 -9.95 9.37 -2.51
C PHE A 131 -11.12 8.82 -1.70
N ASN A 132 -11.47 7.57 -2.01
CA ASN A 132 -12.15 6.64 -1.11
C ASN A 132 -11.11 5.94 -0.22
N LEU A 133 -11.50 5.53 0.99
CA LEU A 133 -10.64 4.83 1.95
C LEU A 133 -11.12 3.41 2.19
N THR A 134 -10.20 2.44 2.29
CA THR A 134 -10.57 1.10 2.76
C THR A 134 -10.86 1.05 4.26
N ASP A 135 -10.23 1.94 5.03
CA ASP A 135 -10.28 1.96 6.49
C ASP A 135 -10.43 3.39 6.98
N ILE A 136 -11.19 3.59 8.06
CA ILE A 136 -11.33 4.88 8.75
C ILE A 136 -10.88 4.79 10.22
N ASP A 137 -10.52 3.59 10.66
CA ASP A 137 -9.99 3.27 11.99
C ASP A 137 -9.33 1.89 11.93
N SER A 138 -8.84 1.39 13.08
CA SER A 138 -8.10 0.14 13.17
C SER A 138 -8.97 -1.13 13.30
N ARG A 139 -10.31 -1.05 13.22
CA ARG A 139 -11.19 -2.21 13.51
C ARG A 139 -10.96 -3.42 12.60
N ASN A 140 -10.52 -3.18 11.36
CA ASN A 140 -10.26 -4.25 10.39
C ASN A 140 -8.83 -4.78 10.44
N TRP A 141 -7.92 -4.11 11.16
CA TRP A 141 -6.55 -4.57 11.31
C TRP A 141 -6.49 -5.79 12.23
N LEU A 142 -5.63 -6.74 11.90
CA LEU A 142 -5.37 -7.89 12.76
C LEU A 142 -4.61 -7.51 14.04
N SER A 143 -3.69 -6.55 13.93
CA SER A 143 -2.97 -5.96 15.06
C SER A 143 -3.76 -4.76 15.60
N PRO A 144 -3.88 -4.60 16.92
CA PRO A 144 -4.51 -3.43 17.52
C PRO A 144 -3.62 -2.17 17.42
N HIS A 145 -2.39 -2.31 16.93
CA HIS A 145 -1.41 -1.24 16.98
C HIS A 145 -0.96 -0.72 15.61
N TYR A 146 -1.07 -1.53 14.56
CA TYR A 146 -0.69 -1.13 13.22
C TYR A 146 -1.43 -1.92 12.16
N GLY A 147 -1.47 -1.40 10.93
CA GLY A 147 -2.02 -2.13 9.80
C GLY A 147 -1.69 -1.52 8.45
N THR A 148 -2.47 -1.94 7.47
CA THR A 148 -2.42 -1.46 6.08
C THR A 148 -3.70 -0.70 5.77
N THR A 149 -3.59 0.32 4.92
CA THR A 149 -4.75 1.08 4.40
C THR A 149 -4.51 1.39 2.93
N THR A 150 -5.57 1.43 2.14
CA THR A 150 -5.51 1.80 0.73
C THR A 150 -6.41 2.99 0.45
N LEU A 151 -5.86 4.00 -0.22
CA LEU A 151 -6.58 5.14 -0.78
C LEU A 151 -6.82 4.85 -2.27
N LEU A 152 -8.07 4.97 -2.71
CA LEU A 152 -8.48 4.69 -4.09
C LEU A 152 -9.05 5.95 -4.70
N ASP A 153 -8.61 6.33 -5.89
CA ASP A 153 -9.20 7.47 -6.62
C ASP A 153 -10.72 7.37 -6.61
N ARG A 154 -11.38 8.44 -6.13
CA ARG A 154 -12.81 8.45 -5.83
C ARG A 154 -13.67 8.10 -7.05
N ARG A 155 -13.15 8.35 -8.25
CA ARG A 155 -13.82 8.09 -9.52
C ARG A 155 -13.90 6.60 -9.85
N LEU A 156 -13.06 5.74 -9.26
CA LEU A 156 -13.01 4.31 -9.59
C LEU A 156 -14.23 3.53 -9.07
N TYR A 157 -14.83 2.70 -9.92
CA TYR A 157 -15.84 1.73 -9.48
C TYR A 157 -15.20 0.58 -8.71
N ILE A 158 -15.36 0.61 -7.38
CA ILE A 158 -14.94 -0.44 -6.45
C ILE A 158 -16.06 -1.48 -6.32
N ASP A 159 -15.76 -2.75 -6.60
CA ASP A 159 -16.69 -3.88 -6.49
C ASP A 159 -16.71 -4.47 -5.08
N SER A 160 -15.51 -4.73 -4.53
CA SER A 160 -15.37 -5.33 -3.20
C SER A 160 -14.06 -4.95 -2.53
N VAL A 161 -14.05 -5.03 -1.20
CA VAL A 161 -12.85 -4.91 -0.36
C VAL A 161 -12.85 -6.06 0.65
N PHE A 162 -11.73 -6.75 0.76
CA PHE A 162 -11.60 -7.86 1.70
C PHE A 162 -10.16 -8.04 2.17
N ARG A 163 -10.00 -8.60 3.37
CA ARG A 163 -8.69 -8.93 3.94
C ARG A 163 -8.51 -10.43 4.02
N VAL A 164 -7.30 -10.90 3.71
CA VAL A 164 -6.91 -12.30 3.92
C VAL A 164 -5.75 -12.35 4.91
N PRO A 165 -5.96 -12.93 6.09
CA PRO A 165 -4.92 -13.10 7.10
C PRO A 165 -3.82 -14.01 6.63
N TRP A 166 -2.58 -13.65 6.92
CA TRP A 166 -1.42 -14.46 6.63
C TRP A 166 -1.05 -15.36 7.79
N TYR A 167 -0.37 -16.47 7.47
CA TYR A 167 0.40 -17.21 8.47
C TYR A 167 1.51 -16.28 8.97
N SER A 168 1.30 -15.69 10.15
CA SER A 168 2.16 -14.62 10.66
C SER A 168 2.23 -14.59 12.19
N LYS A 169 3.37 -14.12 12.74
CA LYS A 169 3.47 -13.72 14.16
C LYS A 169 3.38 -12.20 14.37
N PHE A 170 3.37 -11.43 13.27
CA PHE A 170 3.20 -9.99 13.24
C PHE A 170 1.81 -9.58 12.73
N ASP A 171 0.83 -10.49 12.85
CA ASP A 171 -0.56 -10.21 12.49
C ASP A 171 -0.70 -9.59 11.08
N ARG A 172 0.08 -10.10 10.12
CA ARG A 172 0.09 -9.63 8.73
C ARG A 172 -1.11 -10.15 7.94
N ASP A 173 -1.56 -9.37 6.97
CA ASP A 173 -2.65 -9.70 6.04
C ASP A 173 -2.40 -9.09 4.66
N GLY A 174 -3.21 -9.53 3.68
CA GLY A 174 -3.36 -8.88 2.40
C GLY A 174 -4.69 -8.16 2.34
N LEU A 175 -4.66 -6.85 2.12
CA LEU A 175 -5.82 -6.03 1.87
C LEU A 175 -6.10 -5.97 0.37
N PHE A 176 -7.17 -6.64 -0.04
CA PHE A 176 -7.59 -6.74 -1.42
C PHE A 176 -8.69 -5.75 -1.76
N VAL A 177 -8.61 -5.18 -2.96
CA VAL A 177 -9.66 -4.33 -3.54
C VAL A 177 -9.88 -4.75 -4.98
N ASP A 178 -11.13 -4.97 -5.37
CA ASP A 178 -11.52 -5.25 -6.75
C ASP A 178 -12.07 -3.99 -7.42
N ILE A 179 -11.46 -3.59 -8.53
CA ILE A 179 -11.93 -2.49 -9.40
C ILE A 179 -12.62 -3.08 -10.62
N VAL A 180 -13.85 -2.65 -10.89
CA VAL A 180 -14.61 -3.11 -12.06
C VAL A 180 -13.95 -2.62 -13.34
N LEU A 181 -13.78 -3.53 -14.30
CA LEU A 181 -13.34 -3.20 -15.65
C LEU A 181 -14.46 -3.44 -16.66
N HIS A 182 -14.58 -2.52 -17.61
CA HIS A 182 -15.31 -2.73 -18.85
C HIS A 182 -14.37 -3.34 -19.89
N ASN A 183 -14.82 -4.36 -20.61
CA ASN A 183 -14.06 -4.96 -21.69
C ASN A 183 -14.63 -4.53 -23.04
N GLN A 184 -13.94 -3.62 -23.74
CA GLN A 184 -14.40 -3.17 -25.06
C GLN A 184 -14.31 -4.26 -26.13
N ALA A 185 -13.38 -5.21 -25.99
CA ALA A 185 -13.24 -6.31 -26.95
C ALA A 185 -14.36 -7.35 -26.81
N HIS A 186 -14.91 -7.49 -25.60
CA HIS A 186 -16.01 -8.39 -25.29
C HIS A 186 -17.06 -7.72 -24.37
N PRO A 187 -17.87 -6.79 -24.90
CA PRO A 187 -18.82 -6.03 -24.09
C PRO A 187 -19.90 -6.90 -23.42
N ASP A 188 -20.29 -8.00 -24.06
CA ASP A 188 -21.28 -8.97 -23.54
C ASP A 188 -20.64 -10.09 -22.70
N GLY A 189 -19.33 -10.01 -22.44
CA GLY A 189 -18.60 -10.98 -21.65
C GLY A 189 -18.91 -10.89 -20.15
N PRO A 190 -18.48 -11.87 -19.34
CA PRO A 190 -18.60 -11.77 -17.90
C PRO A 190 -17.79 -10.57 -17.38
N GLN A 191 -18.32 -9.84 -16.41
CA GLN A 191 -17.63 -8.75 -15.73
C GLN A 191 -16.27 -9.25 -15.18
N LYS A 192 -15.22 -8.47 -15.42
CA LYS A 192 -13.88 -8.73 -14.92
C LYS A 192 -13.44 -7.61 -13.99
N THR A 193 -12.52 -7.93 -13.10
CA THR A 193 -11.93 -6.96 -12.18
C THR A 193 -10.42 -6.86 -12.37
N MET A 194 -9.90 -5.66 -12.08
CA MET A 194 -8.51 -5.50 -11.69
C MET A 194 -8.42 -5.65 -10.17
N ARG A 195 -7.65 -6.63 -9.70
CA ARG A 195 -7.48 -6.89 -8.27
C ARG A 195 -6.21 -6.26 -7.73
N LEU A 196 -6.35 -5.50 -6.66
CA LEU A 196 -5.28 -4.86 -5.93
C LEU A 196 -5.01 -5.65 -4.65
N CYS A 197 -3.75 -5.75 -4.21
CA CYS A 197 -3.35 -6.35 -2.94
C CYS A 197 -2.27 -5.50 -2.28
N ASN A 198 -2.66 -4.77 -1.23
CA ASN A 198 -1.73 -4.08 -0.33
C ASN A 198 -1.33 -5.04 0.79
N THR A 199 -0.04 -5.30 0.96
CA THR A 199 0.44 -6.24 1.98
C THR A 199 1.74 -5.78 2.61
N HIS A 200 1.91 -6.09 3.90
CA HIS A 200 3.21 -6.08 4.56
C HIS A 200 3.53 -7.54 4.92
N LEU A 201 4.54 -8.14 4.29
CA LEU A 201 4.87 -9.57 4.53
C LEU A 201 5.60 -9.81 5.85
N GLU A 202 5.86 -11.07 6.20
CA GLU A 202 6.55 -11.41 7.45
C GLU A 202 7.90 -10.68 7.56
N SER A 203 8.03 -9.86 8.60
CA SER A 203 9.25 -9.13 8.86
C SER A 203 10.35 -10.04 9.38
N LEU A 204 11.59 -9.60 9.19
CA LEU A 204 12.80 -10.25 9.69
C LEU A 204 13.04 -11.65 9.12
N VAL A 205 14.16 -12.24 9.53
CA VAL A 205 14.50 -13.62 9.18
C VAL A 205 13.64 -14.59 10.01
N ALA A 206 13.01 -15.54 9.32
CA ALA A 206 12.28 -16.64 9.93
C ALA A 206 12.86 -18.00 9.50
N ASP A 207 12.89 -18.95 10.44
CA ASP A 207 13.25 -20.36 10.20
C ASP A 207 12.21 -21.28 10.87
N PRO A 208 11.38 -22.00 10.10
CA PRO A 208 11.36 -22.04 8.63
C PRO A 208 10.89 -20.71 7.99
N PRO A 209 11.21 -20.46 6.70
CA PRO A 209 10.76 -19.28 5.97
C PRO A 209 9.23 -19.14 5.91
N VAL A 210 8.73 -17.92 6.12
CA VAL A 210 7.28 -17.64 6.16
C VAL A 210 6.79 -16.93 4.91
N ARG A 211 7.53 -15.92 4.40
CA ARG A 211 7.11 -15.13 3.22
C ARG A 211 6.76 -15.96 1.97
N PRO A 212 7.44 -17.09 1.64
CA PRO A 212 7.00 -17.94 0.54
C PRO A 212 5.59 -18.52 0.71
N ILE A 213 5.21 -18.86 1.95
CA ILE A 213 3.86 -19.37 2.27
C ILE A 213 2.82 -18.26 2.06
N GLN A 214 3.13 -17.03 2.49
CA GLN A 214 2.25 -15.87 2.36
C GLN A 214 2.02 -15.49 0.90
N MET A 215 3.09 -15.44 0.09
CA MET A 215 2.99 -15.19 -1.35
C MET A 215 2.20 -16.28 -2.08
N THR A 216 2.39 -17.55 -1.69
CA THR A 216 1.60 -18.67 -2.24
C THR A 216 0.12 -18.56 -1.89
N ALA A 217 -0.21 -18.09 -0.69
CA ALA A 217 -1.60 -17.82 -0.31
C ALA A 217 -2.18 -16.68 -1.16
N ALA A 218 -1.46 -15.56 -1.30
CA ALA A 218 -1.89 -14.43 -2.12
C ALA A 218 -2.13 -14.84 -3.59
N LYS A 219 -1.28 -15.71 -4.16
CA LYS A 219 -1.41 -16.23 -5.53
C LYS A 219 -2.82 -16.76 -5.84
N GLN A 220 -3.46 -17.44 -4.90
CA GLN A 220 -4.80 -18.03 -5.09
C GLN A 220 -5.87 -16.97 -5.38
N TYR A 221 -5.71 -15.78 -4.79
CA TYR A 221 -6.63 -14.65 -4.98
C TYR A 221 -6.26 -13.81 -6.20
N LEU A 222 -4.96 -13.65 -6.50
CA LEU A 222 -4.48 -12.85 -7.63
C LEU A 222 -4.78 -13.48 -8.98
N HIS A 223 -4.85 -14.82 -9.05
CA HIS A 223 -5.10 -15.59 -10.28
C HIS A 223 -6.53 -16.15 -10.37
N HIS A 224 -7.47 -15.61 -9.59
CA HIS A 224 -8.87 -16.06 -9.61
C HIS A 224 -9.52 -15.76 -10.98
N ASP A 225 -10.41 -16.64 -11.46
CA ASP A 225 -10.99 -16.54 -12.82
C ASP A 225 -11.73 -15.23 -13.11
N SER A 226 -12.28 -14.56 -12.09
CA SER A 226 -12.95 -13.25 -12.23
C SER A 226 -11.97 -12.08 -12.41
N VAL A 227 -10.69 -12.29 -12.13
CA VAL A 227 -9.64 -11.27 -12.15
C VAL A 227 -8.94 -11.31 -13.51
N SER A 228 -9.03 -10.23 -14.28
CA SER A 228 -8.30 -10.13 -15.57
C SER A 228 -6.85 -9.68 -15.39
N SER A 229 -6.58 -8.95 -14.32
CA SER A 229 -5.28 -8.40 -14.02
C SER A 229 -5.17 -8.13 -12.52
N ALA A 230 -3.97 -8.25 -11.97
CA ALA A 230 -3.76 -8.01 -10.56
C ALA A 230 -2.44 -7.30 -10.28
N ILE A 231 -2.42 -6.51 -9.20
CA ILE A 231 -1.23 -5.86 -8.66
C ILE A 231 -1.12 -6.18 -7.17
N LEU A 232 0.03 -6.71 -6.75
CA LEU A 232 0.40 -6.88 -5.34
C LEU A 232 1.58 -5.97 -5.06
N ALA A 233 1.47 -5.11 -4.05
CA ALA A 233 2.55 -4.23 -3.68
C ALA A 233 2.57 -3.95 -2.17
N GLY A 234 3.71 -3.46 -1.70
CA GLY A 234 3.93 -3.15 -0.29
C GLY A 234 5.35 -3.44 0.14
N ASP A 235 5.56 -3.36 1.45
CA ASP A 235 6.77 -3.86 2.10
C ASP A 235 6.76 -5.39 2.12
N LEU A 236 7.47 -5.98 1.17
CA LEU A 236 7.58 -7.43 1.06
C LEU A 236 8.70 -8.00 1.93
N ASN A 237 9.41 -7.17 2.72
CA ASN A 237 10.51 -7.56 3.59
C ASN A 237 11.54 -8.46 2.88
N ALA A 238 11.86 -8.12 1.63
CA ALA A 238 12.69 -8.95 0.76
C ALA A 238 14.18 -8.93 1.15
N ILE A 239 14.54 -9.64 2.22
CA ILE A 239 15.87 -9.61 2.86
C ILE A 239 16.60 -10.97 2.84
N GLN A 240 15.95 -12.04 2.37
CA GLN A 240 16.53 -13.37 2.28
C GLN A 240 16.61 -13.86 0.82
N PRO A 241 17.46 -14.86 0.52
CA PRO A 241 17.69 -15.24 -0.87
C PRO A 241 16.47 -15.69 -1.67
N PHE A 242 15.49 -16.34 -1.03
CA PHE A 242 14.26 -16.74 -1.71
C PHE A 242 13.39 -15.54 -2.12
N ASP A 243 13.56 -14.36 -1.48
CA ASP A 243 12.73 -13.17 -1.77
C ASP A 243 12.99 -12.59 -3.17
N ARG A 244 14.10 -12.99 -3.80
CA ARG A 244 14.45 -12.59 -5.17
C ARG A 244 13.51 -13.21 -6.20
N THR A 245 13.09 -14.45 -5.99
CA THR A 245 12.31 -15.23 -6.97
C THR A 245 10.83 -15.37 -6.61
N LEU A 246 10.37 -14.81 -5.48
CA LEU A 246 8.97 -14.95 -5.04
C LEU A 246 7.94 -14.54 -6.10
N HIS A 247 8.26 -13.57 -6.96
CA HIS A 247 7.38 -13.20 -8.07
C HIS A 247 7.28 -14.33 -9.10
N GLU A 248 8.40 -14.85 -9.60
CA GLU A 248 8.46 -15.97 -10.56
C GLU A 248 7.78 -17.23 -10.00
N ASP A 249 8.11 -17.60 -8.76
CA ASP A 249 7.54 -18.76 -8.06
C ASP A 249 5.99 -18.69 -7.96
N ASN A 250 5.46 -17.47 -7.98
CA ASN A 250 4.03 -17.18 -7.90
C ASN A 250 3.38 -16.73 -9.21
N ASN A 251 4.07 -16.89 -10.35
CA ASN A 251 3.59 -16.49 -11.67
C ASN A 251 3.22 -15.00 -11.75
N LEU A 252 4.02 -14.14 -11.11
CA LEU A 252 3.91 -12.69 -11.14
C LEU A 252 5.16 -12.10 -11.81
N ASN A 253 4.99 -10.93 -12.41
CA ASN A 253 6.10 -10.12 -12.92
C ASN A 253 6.49 -9.08 -11.88
N ASP A 254 7.77 -8.75 -11.77
CA ASP A 254 8.25 -7.62 -10.96
C ASP A 254 8.39 -6.38 -11.85
N ALA A 255 7.66 -5.30 -11.52
CA ALA A 255 7.66 -4.08 -12.32
C ALA A 255 9.05 -3.44 -12.42
N TYR A 256 9.80 -3.40 -11.31
CA TYR A 256 11.15 -2.82 -11.30
C TYR A 256 12.12 -3.67 -12.11
N LEU A 257 12.11 -5.00 -11.96
CA LEU A 257 13.02 -5.84 -12.75
C LEU A 257 12.66 -5.81 -14.24
N LEU A 258 11.39 -5.60 -14.59
CA LEU A 258 10.95 -5.54 -15.99
C LEU A 258 11.36 -4.25 -16.70
N ILE A 259 11.14 -3.08 -16.06
CA ILE A 259 11.31 -1.78 -16.73
C ILE A 259 12.35 -0.85 -16.09
N GLY A 260 12.79 -1.18 -14.87
CA GLY A 260 13.69 -0.37 -14.04
C GLY A 260 13.21 1.04 -13.78
N GLY A 261 14.12 1.90 -13.32
CA GLY A 261 13.83 3.32 -13.13
C GLY A 261 13.63 4.05 -14.47
N GLU A 262 13.02 5.23 -14.42
CA GLU A 262 12.80 6.07 -15.60
C GLU A 262 14.09 6.24 -16.45
N GLY A 263 14.04 5.77 -17.69
CA GLY A 263 15.15 5.84 -18.65
C GLY A 263 16.33 4.88 -18.38
N ALA A 264 16.25 4.00 -17.38
CA ALA A 264 17.37 3.14 -16.95
C ALA A 264 17.43 1.76 -17.63
N GLY A 265 16.37 1.34 -18.33
CA GLY A 265 16.21 -0.06 -18.78
C GLY A 265 15.85 -0.99 -17.62
N PRO A 266 15.74 -2.32 -17.84
CA PRO A 266 15.37 -3.29 -16.80
C PRO A 266 16.19 -3.12 -15.51
N GLY A 267 15.51 -3.15 -14.36
CA GLY A 267 16.14 -3.02 -13.06
C GLY A 267 16.96 -4.26 -12.68
N GLU A 268 17.87 -4.09 -11.74
CA GLU A 268 18.70 -5.17 -11.21
C GLU A 268 18.41 -5.36 -9.71
N GLU A 269 18.19 -6.61 -9.30
CA GLU A 269 18.09 -6.99 -7.89
C GLU A 269 19.43 -6.72 -7.17
N ASP A 270 19.40 -6.47 -5.86
CA ASP A 270 20.60 -6.21 -5.06
C ASP A 270 21.46 -5.03 -5.57
N SER A 271 20.83 -4.03 -6.19
CA SER A 271 21.48 -2.80 -6.67
C SER A 271 20.99 -1.56 -5.93
N ASP A 272 21.88 -0.59 -5.73
CA ASP A 272 21.59 0.71 -5.10
C ASP A 272 20.44 1.46 -5.79
N ASN A 273 20.23 1.22 -7.08
CA ASN A 273 19.14 1.82 -7.85
C ASN A 273 17.77 1.24 -7.48
N GLY A 274 17.72 0.02 -6.95
CA GLY A 274 16.50 -0.66 -6.56
C GLY A 274 16.21 -0.57 -5.06
N TYR A 275 17.22 -0.31 -4.22
CA TYR A 275 17.03 -0.30 -2.77
C TYR A 275 16.01 0.73 -2.29
N THR A 276 15.17 0.30 -1.36
CA THR A 276 14.10 1.10 -0.74
C THR A 276 14.30 1.24 0.76
N TRP A 277 15.19 0.45 1.36
CA TRP A 277 15.51 0.50 2.79
C TRP A 277 17.01 0.59 3.06
N GLY A 278 17.37 1.25 4.17
CA GLY A 278 18.73 1.28 4.72
C GLY A 278 19.49 2.59 4.53
N TYR A 279 18.93 3.58 3.83
CA TYR A 279 19.52 4.92 3.69
C TYR A 279 18.98 5.94 4.71
N GLN A 280 17.74 5.75 5.18
CA GLN A 280 17.05 6.64 6.11
C GLN A 280 16.95 6.03 7.52
N VAL A 281 17.99 5.30 7.92
CA VAL A 281 18.10 4.62 9.23
C VAL A 281 19.34 5.12 9.98
N PRO A 282 19.43 4.91 11.30
CA PRO A 282 20.67 5.14 12.02
C PRO A 282 21.84 4.38 11.39
N GLN A 283 23.02 5.00 11.34
CA GLN A 283 24.21 4.40 10.73
C GLN A 283 24.51 2.99 11.27
N ALA A 284 24.32 2.78 12.58
CA ALA A 284 24.51 1.46 13.21
C ALA A 284 23.56 0.37 12.67
N MET A 285 22.34 0.73 12.27
CA MET A 285 21.40 -0.21 11.63
C MET A 285 21.85 -0.53 10.20
N ARG A 286 22.24 0.50 9.43
CA ARG A 286 22.80 0.32 8.09
C ARG A 286 24.04 -0.56 8.08
N ASP A 287 24.97 -0.33 9.01
CA ASP A 287 26.20 -1.13 9.14
C ASP A 287 25.90 -2.59 9.48
N ARG A 288 24.83 -2.83 10.25
CA ARG A 288 24.45 -4.18 10.69
C ARG A 288 23.67 -4.97 9.64
N PHE A 289 22.75 -4.32 8.93
CA PHE A 289 21.79 -4.99 8.06
C PHE A 289 21.98 -4.69 6.56
N GLY A 290 22.77 -3.67 6.23
CA GLY A 290 22.99 -3.24 4.84
C GLY A 290 21.79 -2.44 4.30
N CYS A 291 21.71 -2.38 2.97
CA CYS A 291 20.59 -1.80 2.24
C CYS A 291 19.89 -2.91 1.46
N SER A 292 18.58 -2.76 1.21
CA SER A 292 17.80 -3.78 0.50
C SER A 292 16.60 -3.17 -0.22
N ARG A 293 16.06 -3.92 -1.19
CA ARG A 293 14.83 -3.59 -1.93
C ARG A 293 13.66 -4.34 -1.30
N MET A 294 13.19 -3.82 -0.16
CA MET A 294 12.10 -4.43 0.60
C MET A 294 10.75 -4.20 -0.07
N ASP A 295 10.53 -3.00 -0.60
CA ASP A 295 9.28 -2.57 -1.20
C ASP A 295 9.26 -2.93 -2.68
N LYS A 296 8.24 -3.68 -3.10
CA LYS A 296 8.13 -4.21 -4.47
C LYS A 296 6.72 -4.02 -5.01
N ILE A 297 6.62 -3.96 -6.34
CA ILE A 297 5.35 -3.96 -7.07
C ILE A 297 5.36 -5.15 -8.03
N PHE A 298 4.54 -6.15 -7.73
CA PHE A 298 4.32 -7.33 -8.54
C PHE A 298 2.99 -7.25 -9.29
N PHE A 299 2.92 -7.78 -10.50
CA PHE A 299 1.69 -7.75 -11.29
C PHE A 299 1.51 -8.95 -12.21
N THR A 300 0.28 -9.17 -12.66
CA THR A 300 -0.05 -10.20 -13.66
C THR A 300 -1.28 -9.81 -14.49
N GLY A 301 -1.53 -10.55 -15.57
CA GLY A 301 -2.66 -10.36 -16.46
C GLY A 301 -2.53 -9.15 -17.40
N SER A 302 -3.65 -8.54 -17.76
CA SER A 302 -3.75 -7.47 -18.77
C SER A 302 -3.27 -6.09 -18.29
N LEU A 303 -2.04 -6.01 -17.79
CA LEU A 303 -1.38 -4.79 -17.33
C LEU A 303 0.03 -4.67 -17.94
N SER A 304 0.47 -3.45 -18.19
CA SER A 304 1.86 -3.17 -18.57
C SER A 304 2.39 -1.99 -17.78
N PRO A 305 3.50 -2.13 -17.03
CA PRO A 305 4.15 -1.01 -16.37
C PRO A 305 4.85 -0.15 -17.44
N ILE A 306 4.73 1.17 -17.30
CA ILE A 306 5.29 2.14 -18.25
C ILE A 306 6.30 3.09 -17.60
N ASN A 307 6.22 3.29 -16.29
CA ASN A 307 7.19 4.07 -15.54
C ASN A 307 7.29 3.53 -14.11
N PHE A 308 8.49 3.43 -13.55
CA PHE A 308 8.71 3.05 -12.15
C PHE A 308 9.69 4.02 -11.51
N GLN A 309 9.36 4.45 -10.28
CA GLN A 309 10.13 5.41 -9.53
C GLN A 309 10.18 5.04 -8.05
N ARG A 310 11.24 5.49 -7.37
CA ARG A 310 11.28 5.57 -5.91
C ARG A 310 10.88 6.99 -5.49
N ILE A 311 10.12 7.09 -4.41
CA ILE A 311 9.67 8.36 -3.83
C ILE A 311 10.04 8.44 -2.34
N GLY A 312 9.80 9.56 -1.68
CA GLY A 312 10.09 9.69 -0.24
C GLY A 312 11.57 9.82 0.11
N MET A 313 12.46 9.86 -0.88
CA MET A 313 13.91 9.99 -0.66
C MET A 313 14.29 11.35 -0.08
N GLY A 314 14.86 11.35 1.12
CA GLY A 314 15.28 12.55 1.84
C GLY A 314 14.14 13.40 2.37
N VAL A 315 12.90 12.90 2.32
CA VAL A 315 11.73 13.61 2.85
C VAL A 315 11.81 13.61 4.37
N LYS A 316 11.58 14.77 4.97
CA LYS A 316 11.78 15.03 6.39
C LYS A 316 10.57 15.73 7.00
N ALA A 317 10.38 15.56 8.30
CA ALA A 317 9.41 16.32 9.08
C ALA A 317 9.62 17.84 8.90
N ALA A 318 8.56 18.62 9.14
CA ALA A 318 8.59 20.07 9.03
C ALA A 318 9.70 20.68 9.91
N GLU A 319 10.31 21.78 9.45
CA GLU A 319 11.53 22.33 10.05
C GLU A 319 11.33 22.73 11.52
N GLU A 320 10.15 23.25 11.86
CA GLU A 320 9.74 23.59 13.21
C GLU A 320 9.72 22.41 14.19
N HIS A 321 9.60 21.17 13.69
CA HIS A 321 9.58 19.95 14.49
C HIS A 321 10.96 19.29 14.62
N ARG A 322 11.90 19.60 13.71
CA ARG A 322 13.22 18.90 13.68
C ARG A 322 14.06 19.15 14.91
N GLN A 323 13.95 20.33 15.53
CA GLN A 323 14.69 20.63 16.75
C GLN A 323 14.27 19.70 17.89
N MET A 324 12.96 19.55 18.14
CA MET A 324 12.47 18.67 19.21
C MET A 324 12.77 17.19 18.94
N MET A 325 12.74 16.75 17.68
CA MET A 325 13.12 15.39 17.30
C MET A 325 14.60 15.14 17.60
N THR A 326 15.46 16.09 17.21
CA THR A 326 16.91 16.01 17.48
C THR A 326 17.19 15.99 18.98
N GLU A 327 16.52 16.83 19.77
CA GLU A 327 16.63 16.86 21.24
C GLU A 327 16.16 15.54 21.88
N ALA A 328 15.24 14.83 21.26
CA ALA A 328 14.80 13.50 21.65
C ALA A 328 15.74 12.37 21.16
N GLY A 329 16.77 12.68 20.36
CA GLY A 329 17.70 11.71 19.80
C GLY A 329 17.18 10.99 18.56
N GLU A 330 16.11 11.50 17.94
CA GLU A 330 15.48 10.91 16.77
C GLU A 330 15.96 11.55 15.46
N LEU A 331 15.90 10.75 14.38
CA LEU A 331 16.16 11.21 13.02
C LEU A 331 14.92 11.87 12.43
N ASP A 332 15.13 12.80 11.49
CA ASP A 332 14.10 13.70 10.97
C ASP A 332 13.40 13.22 9.69
N TRP A 333 13.75 12.04 9.14
CA TRP A 333 13.11 11.48 7.95
C TRP A 333 11.64 11.10 8.19
N VAL A 334 10.79 11.15 7.19
CA VAL A 334 9.37 10.77 7.40
C VAL A 334 9.17 9.26 7.60
N SER A 335 10.03 8.44 6.99
CA SER A 335 10.02 6.98 7.09
C SER A 335 11.44 6.47 6.88
N ASP A 336 11.78 5.31 7.43
CA ASP A 336 13.02 4.62 7.12
C ASP A 336 13.01 3.93 5.73
N HIS A 337 11.83 3.84 5.11
CA HIS A 337 11.61 3.37 3.74
C HIS A 337 11.48 4.53 2.74
N TYR A 338 12.00 4.30 1.53
CA TYR A 338 11.53 4.97 0.33
C TYR A 338 10.22 4.31 -0.13
N GLY A 339 9.30 5.12 -0.65
CA GLY A 339 8.13 4.60 -1.34
C GLY A 339 8.49 4.14 -2.76
N VAL A 340 7.62 3.33 -3.36
CA VAL A 340 7.69 2.92 -4.76
C VAL A 340 6.44 3.38 -5.50
N MET A 341 6.61 3.82 -6.73
CA MET A 341 5.54 4.32 -7.58
C MET A 341 5.66 3.69 -8.96
N CYS A 342 4.56 3.19 -9.51
CA CYS A 342 4.52 2.63 -10.86
C CYS A 342 3.27 3.08 -11.61
N ASP A 343 3.49 3.55 -12.83
CA ASP A 343 2.44 3.83 -13.79
C ASP A 343 2.18 2.58 -14.63
N PHE A 344 0.91 2.23 -14.76
CA PHE A 344 0.42 1.11 -15.54
C PHE A 344 -0.56 1.55 -16.62
N VAL A 345 -0.57 0.78 -17.70
CA VAL A 345 -1.61 0.82 -18.72
C VAL A 345 -2.34 -0.51 -18.76
N LEU A 346 -3.68 -0.47 -18.69
CA LEU A 346 -4.52 -1.63 -18.97
C LEU A 346 -4.39 -2.02 -20.45
N THR A 347 -4.19 -3.30 -20.71
CA THR A 347 -4.06 -3.86 -22.06
C THR A 347 -5.24 -4.76 -22.41
N ALA A 348 -5.21 -5.38 -23.60
CA ALA A 348 -6.22 -6.34 -24.04
C ALA A 348 -7.69 -5.84 -24.01
N GLY A 349 -7.89 -4.53 -24.17
CA GLY A 349 -9.22 -3.91 -24.25
C GLY A 349 -9.92 -3.68 -22.90
N GLY A 350 -9.24 -3.93 -21.77
CA GLY A 350 -9.75 -3.59 -20.44
C GLY A 350 -9.75 -2.08 -20.22
N GLN A 351 -10.84 -1.56 -19.64
CA GLN A 351 -11.01 -0.15 -19.32
C GLN A 351 -11.56 0.03 -17.91
N LEU A 352 -11.08 1.05 -17.20
CA LEU A 352 -11.61 1.51 -15.94
C LEU A 352 -13.04 2.00 -16.14
N VAL A 353 -13.91 1.63 -15.18
CA VAL A 353 -15.28 2.12 -15.12
C VAL A 353 -15.36 3.18 -14.04
N GLU A 354 -15.95 4.32 -14.36
CA GLU A 354 -16.25 5.35 -13.38
C GLU A 354 -17.45 4.94 -12.52
N GLN A 355 -17.46 5.33 -11.24
CA GLN A 355 -18.67 5.21 -10.43
C GLN A 355 -19.82 6.00 -11.08
N LYS A 356 -20.95 5.33 -11.31
CA LYS A 356 -22.21 5.98 -11.70
C LYS A 356 -22.89 6.49 -10.44
N HIS A 357 -23.41 7.71 -10.47
CA HIS A 357 -24.29 8.19 -9.40
C HIS A 357 -25.65 7.52 -9.54
N GLU A 358 -26.19 6.97 -8.45
CA GLU A 358 -27.61 6.62 -8.39
C GLU A 358 -28.42 7.92 -8.54
N GLY A 359 -29.00 8.12 -9.72
CA GLY A 359 -29.68 9.37 -10.09
C GLY A 359 -29.91 9.59 -11.59
N GLU A 360 -29.31 8.79 -12.48
CA GLU A 360 -29.58 8.79 -13.93
C GLU A 360 -30.20 7.49 -14.46
#